data_AF-A0A524NIQ0-F1
#
_entry.id   AF-A0A524NIQ0-F1
#
_cell.length_a   1.000
_cell.length_b   1.000
_cell.length_c   1.000
_cell.angle_alpha   90.00
_cell.angle_beta   90.00
_cell.angle_gamma   90.00
#
_symmetry.space_group_name_H-M   'P 1'
#
loop_
_entity.id
_entity.type
_entity.pdbx_description
1 polymer ?
#
loop_
_entity_poly.entity_id
_entity_poly.type
_entity_poly.pdbx_seq_one_letter_code
_entity_poly.pdbx_strand_id
1 'polypeptide(L)' 'MKKLAKWKFWSFLGFGLAFIFLAAYLFATGRGSSSLAELSLLAGAGQLVIFTILLFYLYKGKISEARKN' A
#
# COMPACT_ATOMS: atom_id res chain seq x y z
N MET A 1 14.30 0.07 15.41
CA MET A 1 13.01 -0.53 14.98
C MET A 1 13.09 -2.04 15.20
N LYS A 2 12.14 -2.64 15.93
CA LYS A 2 12.04 -4.10 16.01
C LYS A 2 11.89 -4.63 14.58
N LYS A 3 12.79 -5.53 14.12
CA LYS A 3 12.85 -6.05 12.73
C LYS A 3 11.46 -6.44 12.19
N LEU A 4 10.60 -6.94 13.08
CA LEU A 4 9.19 -7.28 12.86
C LEU A 4 8.34 -6.16 12.23
N ALA A 5 8.43 -4.91 12.70
CA ALA A 5 7.59 -3.82 12.19
C ALA A 5 7.99 -3.43 10.76
N LYS A 6 9.29 -3.47 10.46
CA LYS A 6 9.82 -3.21 9.13
C LYS A 6 9.40 -4.31 8.16
N TRP A 7 9.41 -5.56 8.60
CA TRP A 7 9.00 -6.69 7.76
C TRP A 7 7.50 -6.67 7.45
N LYS A 8 6.63 -6.42 8.44
CA LYS A 8 5.19 -6.25 8.21
C LYS A 8 4.88 -5.09 7.27
N PHE A 9 5.66 -4.00 7.36
CA PHE A 9 5.51 -2.84 6.46
C PHE A 9 5.82 -3.20 5.00
N TRP A 10 6.90 -3.95 4.76
CA TRP A 10 7.26 -4.42 3.42
C TRP A 10 6.26 -5.45 2.87
N SER A 11 5.71 -6.33 3.71
CA SER A 11 4.62 -7.24 3.29
C SER A 11 3.35 -6.47 2.90
N PHE A 12 2.99 -5.42 3.63
CA PHE A 12 1.83 -4.58 3.30
C PHE A 12 2.01 -3.84 1.97
N LEU A 13 3.23 -3.33 1.73
CA LEU A 13 3.60 -2.71 0.46
C LEU A 13 3.48 -3.71 -0.69
N GLY A 14 4.03 -4.92 -0.51
CA GLY A 14 4.00 -5.98 -1.52
C GLY A 14 2.58 -6.42 -1.89
N PHE A 15 1.71 -6.55 -0.89
CA PHE A 15 0.29 -6.85 -1.13
C PHE A 15 -0.41 -5.74 -1.91
N GLY A 16 -0.09 -4.47 -1.64
CA GLY A 16 -0.68 -3.31 -2.33
C GLY A 16 -0.29 -3.26 -3.80
N LEU A 17 1.00 -3.47 -4.07
CA LEU A 17 1.52 -3.59 -5.44
C LEU A 17 0.90 -4.79 -6.17
N ALA A 18 0.81 -5.95 -5.53
CA ALA A 18 0.21 -7.14 -6.14
C ALA A 18 -1.24 -6.89 -6.58
N PHE A 19 -2.04 -6.20 -5.76
CA PHE A 19 -3.41 -5.83 -6.11
C PHE A 19 -3.47 -4.84 -7.28
N ILE A 20 -2.60 -3.83 -7.31
CA ILE A 20 -2.53 -2.87 -8.42
C ILE A 20 -2.12 -3.57 -9.72
N PHE A 21 -1.13 -4.47 -9.67
CA PHE A 21 -0.70 -5.24 -10.83
C PHE A 21 -1.79 -6.20 -11.32
N LEU A 22 -2.51 -6.85 -10.41
CA LEU A 22 -3.63 -7.72 -10.75
C LEU A 22 -4.77 -6.93 -11.40
N ALA A 23 -5.09 -5.74 -10.86
CA ALA A 23 -6.07 -4.81 -11.43
C ALA A 23 -5.69 -4.40 -12.85
N ALA A 24 -4.44 -3.96 -13.03
CA ALA A 24 -3.91 -3.54 -14.32
C ALA A 24 -3.91 -4.69 -15.35
N TYR A 25 -3.59 -5.91 -14.92
CA TYR A 25 -3.64 -7.10 -15.77
C TYR A 25 -5.06 -7.46 -16.20
N LEU A 26 -6.02 -7.45 -15.27
CA LEU A 26 -7.44 -7.69 -15.54
C LEU A 26 -8.01 -6.63 -16.50
N PHE A 27 -7.60 -5.38 -16.34
CA PHE A 27 -7.98 -4.28 -17.23
C PHE A 27 -7.36 -4.42 -18.63
N ALA A 28 -6.06 -4.71 -18.71
CA ALA A 28 -5.33 -4.83 -19.98
C ALA A 28 -5.76 -6.05 -20.82
N THR A 29 -6.14 -7.15 -20.17
CA THR A 29 -6.61 -8.36 -20.87
C THR A 29 -8.09 -8.31 -21.25
N GLY A 30 -8.83 -7.27 -20.83
CA GLY A 30 -10.27 -7.14 -21.07
C GLY A 30 -11.11 -8.27 -20.46
N ARG A 31 -10.51 -9.13 -19.62
CA ARG A 31 -11.17 -10.28 -18.97
C ARG A 31 -11.81 -9.93 -17.64
N GLY A 32 -11.54 -8.74 -17.09
CA GLY A 32 -12.24 -8.22 -15.94
C GLY A 32 -13.56 -7.57 -16.35
N SER A 33 -14.67 -7.89 -15.67
CA SER A 33 -15.86 -7.05 -15.78
C SER A 33 -15.49 -5.63 -15.32
N SER A 34 -16.12 -4.58 -15.88
CA SER A 34 -15.85 -3.20 -15.44
C SER A 34 -15.94 -3.04 -13.92
N SER A 35 -16.85 -3.77 -13.29
CA SER A 35 -17.01 -3.82 -11.83
C SER A 35 -15.79 -4.41 -11.11
N LEU A 36 -15.16 -5.47 -11.64
CA LEU A 36 -13.94 -6.06 -11.09
C LEU A 36 -12.73 -5.11 -11.23
N ALA A 37 -12.62 -4.40 -12.36
CA ALA A 37 -11.57 -3.42 -12.56
C ALA A 37 -11.72 -2.21 -11.60
N GLU A 38 -12.95 -1.69 -11.45
CA GLU A 38 -13.27 -0.63 -10.50
C GLU A 38 -13.00 -1.05 -9.05
N LEU A 39 -13.45 -2.24 -8.64
CA LEU A 39 -13.19 -2.77 -7.30
C LEU A 39 -11.68 -2.94 -7.04
N SER A 40 -10.92 -3.39 -8.03
CA SER A 40 -9.47 -3.59 -7.88
C SER A 40 -8.72 -2.25 -7.82
N LEU A 41 -9.17 -1.24 -8.58
CA LEU A 41 -8.69 0.14 -8.46
C LEU A 41 -9.00 0.73 -7.09
N LEU A 42 -10.21 0.56 -6.59
CA LEU A 42 -10.65 1.07 -5.29
C LEU A 42 -9.91 0.38 -4.14
N ALA A 43 -9.69 -0.94 -4.25
CA ALA A 43 -8.88 -1.71 -3.31
C ALA A 43 -7.42 -1.25 -3.32
N GLY A 44 -6.81 -1.07 -4.51
CA GLY A 44 -5.45 -0.56 -4.64
C GLY A 44 -5.28 0.86 -4.09
N ALA A 45 -6.22 1.75 -4.38
CA ALA A 45 -6.26 3.12 -3.85
C ALA A 45 -6.44 3.14 -2.33
N GLY A 46 -7.37 2.35 -1.80
CA GLY A 46 -7.57 2.19 -0.36
C GLY A 46 -6.30 1.67 0.33
N GLN A 47 -5.61 0.72 -0.30
CA GLN A 47 -4.35 0.19 0.23
C GLN A 47 -3.23 1.22 0.24
N LEU A 48 -3.13 2.09 -0.77
CA LEU A 48 -2.20 3.22 -0.80
C LEU A 48 -2.49 4.25 0.29
N VAL A 49 -3.77 4.53 0.57
CA VAL A 49 -4.17 5.44 1.66
C VAL A 49 -3.77 4.86 3.01
N ILE A 50 -4.11 3.58 3.28
CA ILE A 50 -3.71 2.89 4.51
C ILE A 50 -2.19 2.89 4.66
N PHE A 51 -1.47 2.62 3.56
CA PHE A 51 -0.01 2.63 3.54
C PHE A 51 0.56 4.01 3.87
N THR A 52 0.00 5.06 3.29
CA THR A 52 0.41 6.46 3.53
C THR A 52 0.19 6.86 4.99
N ILE A 53 -0.96 6.49 5.58
CA ILE A 53 -1.25 6.73 7.00
C ILE A 53 -0.26 5.97 7.89
N LEU A 54 0.02 4.71 7.58
CA LEU A 54 0.99 3.90 8.32
C LEU A 54 2.39 4.52 8.24
N LEU A 55 2.81 4.95 7.03
CA LEU A 55 4.11 5.55 6.76
C LEU A 55 4.25 6.87 7.52
N PHE A 56 3.22 7.71 7.49
CA PHE A 56 3.14 8.93 8.28
C PHE A 56 3.23 8.64 9.77
N TYR A 57 2.49 7.66 10.30
CA TYR A 57 2.54 7.30 11.71
C TYR A 57 3.93 6.79 12.13
N LEU A 58 4.56 5.98 11.27
CA LEU A 58 5.87 5.40 11.51
C LEU A 58 7.00 6.44 11.46
N TYR A 59 6.88 7.42 10.55
CA TYR A 59 7.86 8.51 10.41
C TYR A 59 7.60 9.70 11.33
N LYS A 60 6.37 9.95 11.78
CA LYS A 60 6.05 11.01 12.74
C LYS A 60 6.86 10.86 14.03
N GLY A 61 7.08 9.63 14.50
CA GLY A 61 7.95 9.34 15.63
C GLY A 61 9.43 9.67 15.34
N LYS A 62 9.93 9.34 14.14
CA LYS A 62 11.33 9.58 13.75
C LYS A 62 11.65 11.03 13.42
N ILE A 63 10.71 11.79 12.86
CA ILE A 63 10.92 13.22 12.55
C ILE A 63 11.05 14.03 13.84
N SER A 64 10.34 13.64 14.90
CA SER A 64 10.49 14.24 16.24
C SER A 64 11.87 13.94 16.85
N GLU A 65 12.37 12.72 16.67
CA GLU A 65 13.67 12.28 17.19
C GLU A 65 14.85 12.87 16.41
N ALA A 66 14.69 13.08 15.09
CA ALA A 66 15.66 13.77 14.24
C ALA A 66 15.71 15.30 14.46
N ARG A 67 14.69 15.90 15.09
CA ARG A 67 14.66 17.33 15.45
C ARG A 67 15.25 17.61 16.85
N LYS A 68 15.56 16.56 17.62
CA LYS A 68 16.07 16.67 19.00
C LYS A 68 17.59 16.43 19.13
N ASN A 69 18.25 16.10 18.02
CA ASN A 69 19.71 16.22 17.84
C ASN A 69 20.01 17.45 16.99
#